data_AF-A0A9X0DA87-F1
#
_entry.id   AF-A0A9X0DA87-F1
#
_cell.length_a   1.000
_cell.length_b   1.000
_cell.length_c   1.000
_cell.angle_alpha   90.00
_cell.angle_beta   90.00
_cell.angle_gamma   90.00
#
_symmetry.space_group_name_H-M   'P 1'
#
loop_
_entity.id
_entity.type
_entity.pdbx_description
1 polymer ?
#
loop_
_entity_poly.entity_id
_entity_poly.type
_entity_poly.pdbx_seq_one_letter_code
_entity_poly.pdbx_strand_id
1 'polypeptide(L)'
;MDMWALSKSNRSSTVVPPFINKWKEAESSIRGTARSPTIEPVDNEKAELKADDADEEVKFSSENQKKENTPSLSRIMFGLFWDKFLLAVLFKLINDCIQFVQPQLLRLLIGYVEDKNNPDDKWRGYVYGIAMFAVALVQSIALQQYFHVVFTLGMNVRTAVIGMVYSKALLLNNNSRKESTAGEMVNLMSVDAQRLMDLLTYMNTLWSGPLQIIIALYFLYNTMDVSILAGVGVMILLIPTNLFVSRIARKLQVKQMGAKDSRLRMMNEILNGIKVLKLYAWETSFMRMVSKLRKKELHHLRNSSYLNASFAFTFTCAPFMVSLATFAIYVLTGNELTASKAFVAISLFNILRFPLVMLPNVIISLIQAKVSS
;
A
#
# COMPACT_ATOMS: atom_id res chain seq x y z
N MET A 1 -17.85 19.85 19.41
CA MET A 1 -16.85 19.75 18.33
C MET A 1 -17.50 20.30 17.08
N ASP A 2 -17.17 21.54 16.71
CA ASP A 2 -17.71 22.18 15.52
C ASP A 2 -16.99 21.64 14.29
N MET A 3 -17.52 20.54 13.73
CA MET A 3 -17.05 20.00 12.45
C MET A 3 -17.97 20.46 11.32
N TRP A 4 -17.36 20.85 10.21
CA TRP A 4 -18.08 21.28 9.01
C TRP A 4 -18.88 20.13 8.40
N ALA A 5 -20.09 20.44 7.95
CA ALA A 5 -20.87 19.49 7.18
C ALA A 5 -20.18 19.20 5.83
N LEU A 6 -20.16 17.92 5.43
CA LEU A 6 -19.62 17.50 4.14
C LEU A 6 -20.34 18.19 2.97
N SER A 7 -19.56 18.55 1.94
CA SER A 7 -20.07 19.01 0.65
C SER A 7 -21.05 17.99 0.07
N LYS A 8 -22.09 18.48 -0.62
CA LYS A 8 -23.17 17.66 -1.21
C LYS A 8 -22.64 16.53 -2.09
N SER A 9 -21.52 16.73 -2.78
CA SER A 9 -20.89 15.74 -3.67
C SER A 9 -20.27 14.53 -2.94
N ASN A 10 -19.92 14.70 -1.66
CA ASN A 10 -19.22 13.69 -0.86
C ASN A 10 -20.12 13.06 0.22
N ARG A 11 -21.45 13.26 0.13
CA ARG A 11 -22.42 12.66 1.05
C ARG A 11 -22.83 11.27 0.57
N SER A 12 -23.10 10.36 1.51
CA SER A 12 -23.59 9.01 1.21
C SER A 12 -24.86 9.02 0.37
N SER A 13 -25.77 9.97 0.60
CA SER A 13 -26.99 10.19 -0.19
C SER A 13 -26.74 10.38 -1.69
N THR A 14 -25.58 10.91 -2.05
CA THR A 14 -25.22 11.21 -3.45
C THR A 14 -24.34 10.11 -4.03
N VAL A 15 -23.47 9.51 -3.22
CA VAL A 15 -22.46 8.54 -3.67
C VAL A 15 -23.02 7.11 -3.77
N VAL A 16 -23.88 6.71 -2.82
CA VAL A 16 -24.36 5.31 -2.71
C VAL A 16 -25.39 4.94 -3.78
N PRO A 17 -26.42 5.75 -4.10
CA PRO A 17 -27.46 5.34 -5.05
C PRO A 17 -26.94 5.04 -6.48
N PRO A 18 -26.06 5.87 -7.09
CA PRO A 18 -25.50 5.57 -8.41
C PRO A 18 -24.71 4.25 -8.43
N PHE A 19 -24.01 3.96 -7.33
CA PHE A 19 -23.23 2.73 -7.19
C PHE A 19 -24.13 1.49 -7.12
N ILE A 20 -25.21 1.54 -6.33
CA ILE A 20 -26.20 0.47 -6.24
C ILE A 20 -26.91 0.26 -7.58
N ASN A 21 -27.26 1.33 -8.29
CA ASN A 21 -27.92 1.23 -9.60
C ASN A 21 -27.02 0.55 -10.63
N LYS A 22 -25.75 0.97 -10.77
CA LYS A 22 -24.78 0.29 -11.66
C LYS A 22 -24.54 -1.17 -11.26
N TRP A 23 -24.56 -1.48 -9.96
CA TRP A 23 -24.46 -2.86 -9.50
C TRP A 23 -25.66 -3.71 -9.93
N LYS A 24 -26.88 -3.20 -9.78
CA LYS A 24 -28.10 -3.88 -10.24
C LYS A 24 -28.13 -4.06 -11.76
N GLU A 25 -27.70 -3.06 -12.52
CA GLU A 25 -27.55 -3.15 -13.98
C GLU A 25 -26.59 -4.28 -14.37
N ALA A 26 -25.41 -4.33 -13.74
CA ALA A 26 -24.42 -5.38 -13.98
C ALA A 26 -24.93 -6.77 -13.59
N GLU A 27 -25.63 -6.90 -12.45
CA GLU A 27 -26.26 -8.16 -12.03
C GLU A 27 -27.35 -8.62 -13.02
N SER A 28 -28.16 -7.68 -13.52
CA SER A 28 -29.22 -7.99 -14.50
C SER A 28 -28.66 -8.41 -15.86
N SER A 29 -27.58 -7.77 -16.33
CA SER A 29 -26.88 -8.15 -17.56
C SER A 29 -26.33 -9.57 -17.49
N ILE A 30 -25.74 -9.97 -16.36
CA ILE A 30 -25.20 -11.32 -16.21
C ILE A 30 -26.30 -12.38 -16.12
N ARG A 31 -27.39 -12.09 -15.39
CA ARG A 31 -28.56 -12.98 -15.34
C ARG A 31 -29.25 -13.12 -16.71
N GLY A 32 -29.22 -12.07 -17.53
CA GLY A 32 -29.70 -12.11 -18.92
C GLY A 32 -28.88 -13.04 -19.81
N THR A 33 -27.54 -12.98 -19.71
CA THR A 33 -26.63 -13.85 -20.48
C THR A 33 -26.67 -15.32 -20.03
N ALA A 34 -26.93 -15.59 -18.74
CA ALA A 34 -27.01 -16.96 -18.20
C ALA A 34 -28.28 -17.74 -18.63
N ARG A 35 -29.30 -17.06 -19.20
CA ARG A 35 -30.56 -17.68 -19.63
C ARG A 35 -30.55 -18.22 -21.07
N SER A 36 -29.43 -18.16 -21.79
CA SER A 36 -29.30 -18.74 -23.14
C SER A 36 -28.17 -19.76 -23.17
N PRO A 37 -28.48 -21.04 -22.91
CA PRO A 37 -28.26 -22.04 -23.94
C PRO A 37 -29.48 -22.95 -24.09
N THR A 38 -29.95 -23.08 -25.34
CA THR A 38 -30.87 -24.11 -25.80
C THR A 38 -30.27 -25.47 -25.46
N ILE A 39 -30.90 -26.22 -24.54
CA ILE A 39 -30.51 -27.62 -24.28
C ILE A 39 -31.22 -28.45 -25.34
N GLU A 40 -30.49 -28.86 -26.38
CA GLU A 40 -30.86 -30.05 -27.14
C GLU A 40 -30.72 -31.28 -26.22
N PRO A 41 -31.66 -32.24 -26.24
CA PRO A 41 -31.58 -33.41 -25.40
C PRO A 41 -30.45 -34.30 -25.93
N VAL A 42 -29.38 -34.45 -25.16
CA VAL A 42 -28.35 -35.47 -25.43
C VAL A 42 -28.90 -36.81 -24.94
N ASP A 43 -28.95 -37.76 -25.87
CA ASP A 43 -29.40 -39.13 -25.69
C ASP A 43 -28.74 -39.83 -24.50
N ASN A 44 -29.53 -40.67 -23.82
CA ASN A 44 -29.11 -41.55 -22.74
C ASN A 44 -27.96 -42.47 -23.19
N GLU A 45 -26.73 -42.15 -22.80
CA GLU A 45 -25.61 -43.06 -22.96
C GLU A 45 -25.55 -44.05 -21.79
N LYS A 46 -25.83 -45.30 -22.15
CA LYS A 46 -25.81 -46.56 -21.41
C LYS A 46 -24.86 -46.62 -20.21
N ALA A 47 -25.42 -47.00 -19.05
CA ALA A 47 -24.64 -47.49 -17.91
C ALA A 47 -24.15 -48.92 -18.19
N GLU A 48 -22.84 -49.09 -18.39
CA GLU A 48 -22.18 -50.39 -18.28
C GLU A 48 -21.54 -50.51 -16.89
N LEU A 49 -22.03 -51.48 -16.11
CA LEU A 49 -21.41 -51.91 -14.86
C LEU A 49 -20.27 -52.88 -15.17
N LYS A 50 -19.03 -52.49 -14.85
CA LYS A 50 -17.96 -53.45 -14.61
C LYS A 50 -17.91 -53.76 -13.12
N ALA A 51 -18.06 -55.04 -12.80
CA ALA A 51 -17.76 -55.59 -11.48
C ALA A 51 -16.24 -55.74 -11.34
N ASP A 52 -15.79 -55.68 -10.09
CA ASP A 52 -14.41 -55.78 -9.61
C ASP A 52 -13.61 -54.46 -9.63
N ASP A 53 -13.74 -53.72 -8.52
CA ASP A 53 -12.60 -53.22 -7.74
C ASP A 53 -13.15 -52.65 -6.41
N ALA A 54 -13.21 -53.51 -5.40
CA ALA A 54 -13.46 -53.12 -4.02
C ALA A 54 -12.14 -52.60 -3.43
N ASP A 55 -11.88 -51.30 -3.59
CA ASP A 55 -11.08 -50.43 -2.71
C ASP A 55 -10.65 -49.16 -3.47
N GLU A 56 -11.61 -48.30 -3.83
CA GLU A 56 -11.32 -46.89 -4.06
C GLU A 56 -12.31 -46.04 -3.27
N GLU A 57 -11.77 -45.12 -2.47
CA GLU A 57 -12.51 -44.02 -1.86
C GLU A 57 -13.44 -43.41 -2.91
N VAL A 58 -14.72 -43.34 -2.58
CA VAL A 58 -15.71 -42.53 -3.30
C VAL A 58 -15.23 -41.08 -3.23
N LYS A 59 -14.39 -40.68 -4.18
CA LYS A 59 -14.21 -39.29 -4.55
C LYS A 59 -15.54 -38.88 -5.12
N PHE A 60 -16.37 -38.28 -4.27
CA PHE A 60 -17.41 -37.37 -4.73
C PHE A 60 -16.70 -36.40 -5.67
N SER A 61 -16.91 -36.62 -6.98
CA SER A 61 -16.48 -35.70 -8.00
C SER A 61 -16.98 -34.35 -7.54
N SER A 62 -16.04 -33.46 -7.21
CA SER A 62 -16.32 -32.11 -6.78
C SER A 62 -17.45 -31.60 -7.67
N GLU A 63 -18.63 -31.39 -7.08
CA GLU A 63 -19.68 -30.63 -7.73
C GLU A 63 -18.97 -29.42 -8.33
N ASN A 64 -19.00 -29.33 -9.66
CA ASN A 64 -18.63 -28.12 -10.37
C ASN A 64 -19.53 -27.04 -9.80
N GLN A 65 -19.10 -26.38 -8.72
CA GLN A 65 -19.64 -25.12 -8.28
C GLN A 65 -19.43 -24.21 -9.48
N LYS A 66 -20.49 -24.07 -10.29
CA LYS A 66 -20.59 -23.04 -11.31
C LYS A 66 -20.13 -21.76 -10.61
N LYS A 67 -18.96 -21.23 -11.00
CA LYS A 67 -18.55 -19.89 -10.60
C LYS A 67 -19.73 -18.99 -10.91
N GLU A 68 -20.44 -18.55 -9.88
CA GLU A 68 -21.45 -17.51 -10.05
C GLU A 68 -20.70 -16.35 -10.69
N ASN A 69 -21.10 -15.99 -11.91
CA ASN A 69 -20.58 -14.79 -12.57
C ASN A 69 -21.10 -13.61 -11.75
N THR A 70 -20.35 -13.19 -10.74
CA THR A 70 -20.67 -12.00 -9.97
C THR A 70 -20.17 -10.76 -10.73
N PRO A 71 -20.91 -9.65 -10.70
CA PRO A 71 -20.44 -8.42 -11.31
C PRO A 71 -19.17 -7.95 -10.59
N SER A 72 -18.14 -7.58 -11.35
CA SER A 72 -16.86 -7.18 -10.76
C SER A 72 -16.94 -5.79 -10.13
N LEU A 73 -16.72 -5.74 -8.81
CA LEU A 73 -16.72 -4.52 -8.01
C LEU A 73 -15.76 -3.46 -8.57
N SER A 74 -14.58 -3.89 -9.01
CA SER A 74 -13.55 -3.03 -9.61
C SER A 74 -14.01 -2.34 -10.90
N ARG A 75 -14.77 -3.04 -11.75
CA ARG A 75 -15.28 -2.48 -13.01
C ARG A 75 -16.34 -1.41 -12.76
N ILE A 76 -17.23 -1.64 -11.79
CA ILE A 76 -18.28 -0.70 -11.42
C ILE A 76 -17.67 0.55 -10.77
N MET A 77 -16.70 0.37 -9.89
CA MET A 77 -15.95 1.48 -9.29
C MET A 77 -15.22 2.31 -10.34
N PHE A 78 -14.50 1.66 -11.26
CA PHE A 78 -13.78 2.35 -12.33
C PHE A 78 -14.73 3.11 -13.25
N GLY A 79 -15.87 2.50 -13.61
CA GLY A 79 -16.87 3.16 -14.45
C GLY A 79 -17.62 4.31 -13.77
N LEU A 80 -17.71 4.36 -12.44
CA LEU A 80 -18.40 5.44 -11.72
C LEU A 80 -17.48 6.62 -11.38
N PHE A 81 -16.21 6.34 -11.09
CA PHE A 81 -15.25 7.35 -10.63
C PHE A 81 -14.08 7.59 -11.60
N TRP A 82 -14.26 7.21 -12.86
CA TRP A 82 -13.26 7.33 -13.93
C TRP A 82 -12.76 8.77 -14.10
N ASP A 83 -13.64 9.76 -13.97
CA ASP A 83 -13.34 11.19 -14.12
C ASP A 83 -12.31 11.66 -13.08
N LYS A 84 -12.52 11.33 -11.81
CA LYS A 84 -11.61 11.64 -10.70
C LYS A 84 -10.32 10.83 -10.82
N PHE A 85 -10.41 9.59 -11.29
CA PHE A 85 -9.24 8.76 -11.52
C PHE A 85 -8.34 9.33 -12.63
N LEU A 86 -8.92 9.75 -13.77
CA LEU A 86 -8.18 10.37 -14.87
C LEU A 86 -7.53 11.68 -14.41
N LEU A 87 -8.24 12.51 -13.65
CA LEU A 87 -7.70 13.74 -13.08
C LEU A 87 -6.50 13.45 -12.16
N ALA A 88 -6.57 12.40 -11.34
CA ALA A 88 -5.44 11.98 -10.53
C ALA A 88 -4.25 11.51 -11.37
N VAL A 89 -4.49 10.71 -12.42
CA VAL A 89 -3.43 10.27 -13.35
C VAL A 89 -2.74 11.47 -13.98
N LEU A 90 -3.50 12.47 -14.45
CA LEU A 90 -2.95 13.69 -15.05
C LEU A 90 -2.04 14.46 -14.07
N PHE A 91 -2.53 14.75 -12.86
CA PHE A 91 -1.70 15.43 -11.85
C PHE A 91 -0.46 14.63 -11.47
N LYS A 92 -0.57 13.29 -11.43
CA LYS A 92 0.58 12.43 -11.14
C LYS A 92 1.61 12.46 -12.25
N LEU A 93 1.18 12.40 -13.51
CA LEU A 93 2.06 12.49 -14.68
C LEU A 93 2.81 13.82 -14.72
N ILE A 94 2.09 14.93 -14.48
CA ILE A 94 2.69 16.27 -14.38
C ILE A 94 3.73 16.29 -13.25
N ASN A 95 3.39 15.78 -12.07
CA ASN A 95 4.32 15.69 -10.94
C ASN A 95 5.58 14.88 -11.29
N ASP A 96 5.42 13.72 -11.94
CA ASP A 96 6.52 12.84 -12.33
C ASP A 96 7.46 13.52 -13.33
N CYS A 97 6.92 14.17 -14.37
CA CYS A 97 7.73 14.89 -15.34
C CYS A 97 8.51 16.04 -14.68
N ILE A 98 7.84 16.86 -13.88
CA ILE A 98 8.45 18.04 -13.22
C ILE A 98 9.51 17.61 -12.19
N GLN A 99 9.31 16.48 -11.50
CA GLN A 99 10.26 15.95 -10.52
C GLN A 99 11.65 15.69 -11.13
N PHE A 100 11.73 15.29 -12.41
CA PHE A 100 13.01 15.09 -13.10
C PHE A 100 13.61 16.35 -13.73
N VAL A 101 12.83 17.42 -13.87
CA VAL A 101 13.35 18.73 -14.34
C VAL A 101 14.26 19.36 -13.27
N GLN A 102 13.95 19.16 -11.98
CA GLN A 102 14.67 19.78 -10.88
C GLN A 102 16.18 19.40 -10.84
N PRO A 103 16.58 18.12 -10.91
CA PRO A 103 18.00 17.75 -11.01
C PRO A 103 18.71 18.33 -12.25
N GLN A 104 18.01 18.48 -13.38
CA GLN A 104 18.61 19.03 -14.60
C GLN A 104 18.87 20.53 -14.48
N LEU A 105 17.94 21.28 -13.87
CA LEU A 105 18.18 22.69 -13.55
C LEU A 105 19.32 22.87 -12.56
N LEU A 106 19.43 21.97 -11.56
CA LEU A 106 20.56 21.96 -10.63
C LEU A 106 21.89 21.73 -11.37
N ARG A 107 21.93 20.81 -12.35
CA ARG A 107 23.10 20.58 -13.20
C ARG A 107 23.54 21.85 -13.94
N LEU A 108 22.60 22.56 -14.56
CA LEU A 108 22.85 23.80 -15.31
C LEU A 108 23.32 24.93 -14.39
N LEU A 109 22.72 25.05 -13.20
CA LEU A 109 23.11 26.06 -12.22
C LEU A 109 24.53 25.81 -11.71
N ILE A 110 24.88 24.56 -11.37
CA ILE A 110 26.24 24.25 -10.91
C ILE A 110 27.25 24.48 -12.04
N GLY A 111 26.94 24.06 -13.27
CA GLY A 111 27.81 24.31 -14.42
C GLY A 111 28.02 25.81 -14.69
N TYR A 112 26.98 26.63 -14.51
CA TYR A 112 27.09 28.09 -14.59
C TYR A 112 28.00 28.68 -13.49
N VAL A 113 27.94 28.15 -12.27
CA VAL A 113 28.80 28.62 -11.16
C VAL A 113 30.25 28.17 -11.33
N GLU A 114 30.50 27.02 -11.97
CA GLU A 114 31.84 26.51 -12.26
C GLU A 114 32.52 27.30 -13.41
N ASP A 115 31.76 27.79 -14.39
CA ASP A 115 32.29 28.57 -15.52
C ASP A 115 32.53 30.05 -15.16
N LYS A 116 33.76 30.36 -14.70
CA LYS A 116 34.19 31.72 -14.33
C LYS A 116 34.47 32.63 -15.53
N ASN A 117 34.40 32.13 -16.76
CA ASN A 117 34.89 32.85 -17.94
C ASN A 117 33.84 33.78 -18.59
N ASN A 118 32.58 33.72 -18.18
CA ASN A 118 31.48 34.52 -18.75
C ASN A 118 30.78 35.43 -17.70
N PRO A 119 31.46 36.47 -17.17
CA PRO A 119 30.91 37.35 -16.14
C PRO A 119 29.72 38.22 -16.58
N ASP A 120 29.45 38.34 -17.88
CA ASP A 120 28.35 39.15 -18.43
C ASP A 120 26.98 38.42 -18.43
N ASP A 121 26.96 37.11 -18.22
CA ASP A 121 25.75 36.28 -18.26
C ASP A 121 25.09 36.06 -16.87
N LYS A 122 25.15 37.06 -15.99
CA LYS A 122 24.54 37.02 -14.63
C LYS A 122 23.05 36.68 -14.65
N TRP A 123 22.34 37.12 -15.68
CA TRP A 123 20.91 36.87 -15.87
C TRP A 123 20.59 35.37 -15.96
N ARG A 124 21.48 34.54 -16.51
CA ARG A 124 21.26 33.08 -16.64
C ARG A 124 21.17 32.40 -15.28
N GLY A 125 22.05 32.76 -14.35
CA GLY A 125 22.01 32.24 -12.98
C GLY A 125 20.69 32.59 -12.26
N TYR A 126 20.22 33.84 -12.40
CA TYR A 126 18.92 34.24 -11.86
C TYR A 126 17.76 33.48 -12.52
N VAL A 127 17.80 33.28 -13.84
CA VAL A 127 16.78 32.51 -14.57
C VAL A 127 16.74 31.06 -14.08
N TYR A 128 17.88 30.39 -13.91
CA TYR A 128 17.91 29.02 -13.38
C TYR A 128 17.37 28.95 -11.95
N GLY A 129 17.74 29.91 -11.08
CA GLY A 129 17.23 29.98 -9.71
C GLY A 129 15.70 30.18 -9.64
N ILE A 130 15.18 31.14 -10.42
CA ILE A 130 13.73 31.40 -10.51
C ILE A 130 13.00 30.20 -11.13
N ALA A 131 13.56 29.58 -12.15
CA ALA A 131 13.00 28.38 -12.77
C ALA A 131 12.92 27.22 -11.78
N MET A 132 13.98 26.98 -10.98
CA MET A 132 13.97 25.95 -9.93
C MET A 132 12.88 26.22 -8.89
N PHE A 133 12.69 27.48 -8.49
CA PHE A 133 11.62 27.85 -7.56
C PHE A 133 10.23 27.61 -8.17
N ALA A 134 10.01 28.03 -9.41
CA ALA A 134 8.74 27.83 -10.12
C ALA A 134 8.43 26.33 -10.31
N VAL A 135 9.41 25.53 -10.73
CA VAL A 135 9.32 24.08 -10.88
C VAL A 135 8.96 23.43 -9.55
N ALA A 136 9.62 23.79 -8.45
CA ALA A 136 9.31 23.25 -7.13
C ALA A 136 7.89 23.60 -6.65
N LEU A 137 7.42 24.83 -6.90
CA LEU A 137 6.05 25.24 -6.57
C LEU A 137 5.01 24.43 -7.36
N VAL A 138 5.18 24.33 -8.68
CA VAL A 138 4.25 23.57 -9.54
C VAL A 138 4.28 22.10 -9.16
N GLN A 139 5.45 21.52 -8.89
CA GLN A 139 5.59 20.15 -8.41
C GLN A 139 4.81 19.91 -7.12
N SER A 140 4.94 20.81 -6.14
CA SER A 140 4.28 20.73 -4.84
C SER A 140 2.77 20.83 -4.97
N ILE A 141 2.27 21.79 -5.76
CA ILE A 141 0.84 21.95 -6.03
C ILE A 141 0.29 20.72 -6.75
N ALA A 142 0.96 20.24 -7.81
CA ALA A 142 0.52 19.06 -8.55
C ALA A 142 0.45 17.81 -7.65
N LEU A 143 1.46 17.61 -6.79
CA LEU A 143 1.48 16.49 -5.83
C LEU A 143 0.34 16.58 -4.82
N GLN A 144 0.09 17.78 -4.27
CA GLN A 144 -0.95 17.96 -3.28
C GLN A 144 -2.35 17.82 -3.90
N GLN A 145 -2.56 18.33 -5.12
CA GLN A 145 -3.80 18.13 -5.86
C GLN A 145 -4.02 16.66 -6.19
N TYR A 146 -2.96 15.94 -6.60
CA TYR A 146 -3.00 14.49 -6.75
C TYR A 146 -3.50 13.79 -5.47
N PHE A 147 -2.86 14.04 -4.32
CA PHE A 147 -3.27 13.42 -3.07
C PHE A 147 -4.69 13.80 -2.66
N HIS A 148 -5.08 15.07 -2.82
CA HIS A 148 -6.43 15.52 -2.51
C HIS A 148 -7.50 14.79 -3.33
N VAL A 149 -7.28 14.65 -4.65
CA VAL A 149 -8.19 13.93 -5.55
C VAL A 149 -8.27 12.45 -5.17
N VAL A 150 -7.13 11.78 -4.95
CA VAL A 150 -7.13 10.34 -4.66
C VAL A 150 -7.67 10.03 -3.26
N PHE A 151 -7.40 10.86 -2.25
CA PHE A 151 -8.03 10.68 -0.93
C PHE A 151 -9.54 10.89 -0.98
N THR A 152 -10.01 11.90 -1.72
CA THR A 152 -11.44 12.14 -1.92
C THR A 152 -12.10 10.98 -2.67
N LEU A 153 -11.41 10.42 -3.67
CA LEU A 153 -11.83 9.22 -4.38
C LEU A 153 -11.94 8.02 -3.43
N GLY A 154 -10.88 7.75 -2.65
CA GLY A 154 -10.84 6.65 -1.70
C GLY A 154 -11.96 6.74 -0.64
N MET A 155 -12.23 7.94 -0.12
CA MET A 155 -13.35 8.18 0.80
C MET A 155 -14.73 7.92 0.18
N ASN A 156 -14.93 8.37 -1.07
CA ASN A 156 -16.19 8.14 -1.79
C ASN A 156 -16.42 6.65 -2.05
N VAL A 157 -15.37 5.94 -2.46
CA VAL A 157 -15.42 4.49 -2.65
C VAL A 157 -15.71 3.77 -1.34
N ARG A 158 -15.02 4.10 -0.25
CA ARG A 158 -15.29 3.53 1.08
C ARG A 158 -16.76 3.72 1.47
N THR A 159 -17.29 4.91 1.25
CA THR A 159 -18.69 5.24 1.52
C THR A 159 -19.65 4.41 0.67
N ALA A 160 -19.34 4.23 -0.63
CA ALA A 160 -20.13 3.42 -1.54
C ALA A 160 -20.17 1.93 -1.13
N VAL A 161 -19.01 1.37 -0.78
CA VAL A 161 -18.89 -0.02 -0.31
C VAL A 161 -19.66 -0.24 0.97
N ILE A 162 -19.50 0.62 1.99
CA ILE A 162 -20.25 0.51 3.25
C ILE A 162 -21.76 0.60 2.99
N GLY A 163 -22.19 1.55 2.16
CA GLY A 163 -23.61 1.71 1.80
C GLY A 163 -24.20 0.50 1.07
N MET A 164 -23.42 -0.12 0.16
CA MET A 164 -23.79 -1.35 -0.53
C MET A 164 -23.94 -2.53 0.44
N VAL A 165 -22.95 -2.73 1.31
CA VAL A 165 -22.95 -3.83 2.28
C VAL A 165 -24.12 -3.69 3.24
N TYR A 166 -24.38 -2.46 3.71
CA TYR A 166 -25.54 -2.17 4.55
C TYR A 166 -26.87 -2.47 3.84
N SER A 167 -27.02 -2.01 2.59
CA SER A 167 -28.22 -2.27 1.79
C SER A 167 -28.43 -3.76 1.53
N LYS A 168 -27.36 -4.51 1.26
CA LYS A 168 -27.42 -5.96 1.03
C LYS A 168 -27.73 -6.71 2.32
N ALA A 169 -27.15 -6.32 3.46
CA ALA A 169 -27.43 -6.91 4.77
C ALA A 169 -28.91 -6.82 5.17
N LEU A 170 -29.60 -5.74 4.79
CA LEU A 170 -31.04 -5.58 5.02
C LEU A 170 -31.92 -6.48 4.13
N LEU A 171 -31.37 -7.00 3.02
CA LEU A 171 -32.09 -7.82 2.04
C LEU A 171 -31.68 -9.30 2.06
N LEU A 172 -30.81 -9.71 3.00
CA LEU A 172 -30.33 -11.08 3.12
C LEU A 172 -31.43 -12.00 3.68
N ASN A 173 -31.63 -13.16 3.04
CA ASN A 173 -32.51 -14.20 3.55
C ASN A 173 -31.88 -14.92 4.76
N ASN A 174 -32.69 -15.55 5.61
CA ASN A 174 -32.25 -16.19 6.85
C ASN A 174 -31.19 -17.28 6.66
N ASN A 175 -31.18 -17.97 5.51
CA ASN A 175 -30.16 -18.98 5.18
C ASN A 175 -28.78 -18.33 4.94
N SER A 176 -28.70 -17.31 4.08
CA SER A 176 -27.45 -16.57 3.83
C SER A 176 -26.99 -15.78 5.07
N ARG A 177 -27.92 -15.39 5.95
CA ARG A 177 -27.60 -14.72 7.23
C ARG A 177 -26.97 -15.66 8.27
N LYS A 178 -27.16 -16.98 8.13
CA LYS A 178 -26.45 -17.98 8.93
C LYS A 178 -25.03 -18.21 8.43
N GLU A 179 -24.79 -18.06 7.12
CA GLU A 179 -23.48 -18.19 6.48
C GLU A 179 -22.59 -16.96 6.68
N SER A 180 -23.19 -15.75 6.69
CA SER A 180 -22.47 -14.49 6.96
C SER A 180 -22.82 -13.96 8.34
N THR A 181 -21.87 -14.07 9.28
CA THR A 181 -22.06 -13.60 10.66
C THR A 181 -22.09 -12.07 10.73
N ALA A 182 -22.74 -11.53 11.78
CA ALA A 182 -22.71 -10.09 12.04
C ALA A 182 -21.28 -9.55 12.21
N GLY A 183 -20.36 -10.37 12.74
CA GLY A 183 -18.94 -10.02 12.88
C GLY A 183 -18.24 -9.86 11.53
N GLU A 184 -18.49 -10.76 10.56
CA GLU A 184 -17.93 -10.66 9.21
C GLU A 184 -18.42 -9.42 8.48
N MET A 185 -19.71 -9.09 8.60
CA MET A 185 -20.26 -7.85 8.01
C MET A 185 -19.59 -6.60 8.58
N VAL A 186 -19.37 -6.55 9.90
CA VAL A 186 -18.67 -5.43 10.56
C VAL A 186 -17.20 -5.38 10.12
N ASN A 187 -16.53 -6.53 9.99
CA ASN A 187 -15.16 -6.58 9.48
C ASN A 187 -15.06 -6.05 8.05
N LEU A 188 -16.01 -6.41 7.19
CA LEU A 188 -16.04 -5.97 5.79
C LEU A 188 -16.27 -4.44 5.67
N MET A 189 -17.12 -3.87 6.52
CA MET A 189 -17.34 -2.42 6.58
C MET A 189 -16.19 -1.62 7.20
N SER A 190 -15.42 -2.21 8.13
CA SER A 190 -14.40 -1.49 8.91
C SER A 190 -12.98 -1.73 8.41
N VAL A 191 -12.60 -2.98 8.15
CA VAL A 191 -11.24 -3.38 7.76
C VAL A 191 -11.10 -3.39 6.25
N ASP A 192 -11.98 -4.10 5.53
CA ASP A 192 -11.80 -4.30 4.09
C ASP A 192 -12.09 -3.02 3.30
N ALA A 193 -13.13 -2.27 3.68
CA ALA A 193 -13.41 -0.96 3.11
C ALA A 193 -12.28 0.06 3.36
N GLN A 194 -11.59 -0.02 4.51
CA GLN A 194 -10.44 0.83 4.80
C GLN A 194 -9.23 0.42 3.95
N ARG A 195 -8.91 -0.87 3.89
CA ARG A 195 -7.82 -1.40 3.04
C ARG A 195 -7.98 -1.01 1.58
N LEU A 196 -9.21 -1.03 1.08
CA LEU A 196 -9.54 -0.67 -0.29
C LEU A 196 -9.31 0.84 -0.53
N MET A 197 -9.68 1.71 0.41
CA MET A 197 -9.35 3.14 0.38
C MET A 197 -7.82 3.37 0.38
N ASP A 198 -7.09 2.65 1.24
CA ASP A 198 -5.63 2.76 1.33
C ASP A 198 -4.96 2.28 0.03
N LEU A 199 -5.45 1.21 -0.57
CA LEU A 199 -4.97 0.70 -1.86
C LEU A 199 -5.17 1.72 -2.98
N LEU A 200 -6.35 2.34 -3.08
CA LEU A 200 -6.63 3.36 -4.09
C LEU A 200 -5.68 4.55 -3.99
N THR A 201 -5.27 4.91 -2.77
CA THR A 201 -4.31 5.99 -2.50
C THR A 201 -2.97 5.77 -3.20
N TYR A 202 -2.52 4.52 -3.28
CA TYR A 202 -1.22 4.16 -3.86
C TYR A 202 -1.31 3.41 -5.20
N MET A 203 -2.51 3.21 -5.73
CA MET A 203 -2.73 2.44 -6.96
C MET A 203 -1.97 3.03 -8.16
N ASN A 204 -1.86 4.36 -8.25
CA ASN A 204 -1.12 5.01 -9.34
C ASN A 204 0.39 4.74 -9.29
N THR A 205 0.94 4.34 -8.14
CA THR A 205 2.34 3.91 -8.01
C THR A 205 2.63 2.66 -8.85
N LEU A 206 1.63 1.84 -9.19
CA LEU A 206 1.83 0.64 -10.02
C LEU A 206 2.32 0.96 -11.43
N TRP A 207 1.85 2.05 -12.03
CA TRP A 207 2.28 2.48 -13.37
C TRP A 207 3.34 3.59 -13.29
N SER A 208 3.19 4.52 -12.34
CA SER A 208 4.13 5.63 -12.14
C SER A 208 5.48 5.13 -11.62
N GLY A 209 5.50 4.16 -10.71
CA GLY A 209 6.73 3.63 -10.12
C GLY A 209 7.71 3.07 -11.14
N PRO A 210 7.31 2.14 -12.03
CA PRO A 210 8.18 1.66 -13.11
C PRO A 210 8.67 2.78 -14.03
N LEU A 211 7.80 3.72 -14.40
CA LEU A 211 8.16 4.87 -15.23
C LEU A 211 9.22 5.74 -14.54
N GLN A 212 9.04 6.07 -13.26
CA GLN A 212 10.01 6.81 -12.47
C GLN A 212 11.36 6.07 -12.38
N ILE A 213 11.34 4.75 -12.18
CA ILE A 213 12.55 3.93 -12.11
C ILE A 213 13.31 3.99 -13.44
N ILE A 214 12.62 3.80 -14.57
CA ILE A 214 13.24 3.82 -15.90
C ILE A 214 13.87 5.19 -16.20
N ILE A 215 13.14 6.28 -15.97
CA ILE A 215 13.62 7.64 -16.24
C ILE A 215 14.78 8.01 -15.31
N ALA A 216 14.70 7.65 -14.03
CA ALA A 216 15.78 7.91 -13.06
C ALA A 216 17.06 7.16 -13.45
N LEU A 217 16.96 5.88 -13.81
CA LEU A 217 18.10 5.07 -14.24
C LEU A 217 18.71 5.62 -15.53
N TYR A 218 17.90 6.07 -16.48
CA TYR A 218 18.37 6.70 -17.71
C TYR A 218 19.18 7.98 -17.42
N PHE A 219 18.67 8.89 -16.58
CA PHE A 219 19.41 10.11 -16.23
C PHE A 219 20.64 9.85 -15.36
N LEU A 220 20.59 8.86 -14.46
CA LEU A 220 21.74 8.44 -13.67
C LEU A 220 22.85 7.88 -14.57
N TYR A 221 22.49 7.02 -15.54
CA TYR A 221 23.43 6.45 -16.50
C TYR A 221 24.12 7.55 -17.32
N ASN A 222 23.35 8.53 -17.80
CA ASN A 222 23.92 9.67 -18.52
C ASN A 222 24.84 10.57 -17.67
N THR A 223 24.81 10.44 -16.34
CA THR A 223 25.61 11.28 -15.41
C THR A 223 26.86 10.55 -14.91
N MET A 224 26.74 9.25 -14.61
CA MET A 224 27.75 8.44 -13.92
C MET A 224 28.10 7.12 -14.63
N ASP A 225 27.65 6.93 -15.86
CA ASP A 225 27.90 5.76 -16.70
C ASP A 225 27.55 4.43 -16.00
N VAL A 226 28.38 3.39 -16.16
CA VAL A 226 28.16 2.04 -15.62
C VAL A 226 28.26 1.98 -14.09
N SER A 227 28.90 2.98 -13.45
CA SER A 227 29.11 2.99 -11.99
C SER A 227 27.80 3.06 -11.19
N ILE A 228 26.69 3.44 -11.83
CA ILE A 228 25.35 3.44 -11.21
C ILE A 228 24.91 2.06 -10.71
N LEU A 229 25.42 0.98 -11.34
CA LEU A 229 25.05 -0.39 -10.98
C LEU A 229 25.43 -0.72 -9.53
N ALA A 230 26.47 -0.07 -9.00
CA ALA A 230 26.86 -0.18 -7.60
C ALA A 230 25.75 0.34 -6.67
N GLY A 231 25.27 1.56 -6.91
CA GLY A 231 24.21 2.20 -6.12
C GLY A 231 22.89 1.46 -6.24
N VAL A 232 22.51 1.05 -7.45
CA VAL A 232 21.31 0.23 -7.69
C VAL A 232 21.42 -1.12 -6.98
N GLY A 233 22.59 -1.76 -7.00
CA GLY A 233 22.85 -2.99 -6.27
C GLY A 233 22.63 -2.84 -4.76
N VAL A 234 23.14 -1.76 -4.16
CA VAL A 234 22.89 -1.44 -2.74
C VAL A 234 21.39 -1.24 -2.48
N MET A 235 20.68 -0.51 -3.34
CA MET A 235 19.23 -0.31 -3.19
C MET A 235 18.43 -1.61 -3.29
N ILE A 236 18.80 -2.49 -4.23
CA ILE A 236 18.17 -3.81 -4.37
C ILE A 236 18.45 -4.67 -3.14
N LEU A 237 19.65 -4.62 -2.57
CA LEU A 237 20.01 -5.37 -1.35
C LEU A 237 19.23 -4.90 -0.12
N LEU A 238 18.84 -3.62 -0.05
CA LEU A 238 17.99 -3.12 1.04
C LEU A 238 16.59 -3.73 1.06
N ILE A 239 16.07 -4.19 -0.09
CA ILE A 239 14.74 -4.82 -0.19
C ILE A 239 14.66 -6.14 0.62
N PRO A 240 15.51 -7.17 0.40
CA PRO A 240 15.49 -8.39 1.20
C PRO A 240 15.87 -8.14 2.66
N THR A 241 16.75 -7.17 2.96
CA THR A 241 17.03 -6.76 4.36
C THR A 241 15.75 -6.27 5.05
N ASN A 242 14.94 -5.45 4.38
CA ASN A 242 13.65 -4.99 4.91
C ASN A 242 12.68 -6.17 5.15
N LEU A 243 12.58 -7.11 4.20
CA LEU A 243 11.74 -8.30 4.35
C LEU A 243 12.19 -9.17 5.54
N PHE A 244 13.49 -9.37 5.71
CA PHE A 244 14.04 -10.15 6.81
C PHE A 244 13.76 -9.51 8.16
N VAL A 245 14.03 -8.21 8.29
CA VAL A 245 13.73 -7.43 9.51
C VAL A 245 12.24 -7.45 9.82
N SER A 246 11.39 -7.28 8.81
CA SER A 246 9.92 -7.34 8.96
C SER A 246 9.43 -8.69 9.50
N ARG A 247 10.05 -9.81 9.08
CA ARG A 247 9.73 -11.15 9.60
C ARG A 247 10.12 -11.30 11.08
N ILE A 248 11.29 -10.78 11.47
CA ILE A 248 11.72 -10.81 12.88
C ILE A 248 10.83 -9.90 13.72
N ALA A 249 10.52 -8.70 13.22
CA ALA A 249 9.60 -7.75 13.88
C ALA A 249 8.25 -8.41 14.16
N ARG A 250 7.66 -9.11 13.19
CA ARG A 250 6.40 -9.85 13.38
C ARG A 250 6.51 -10.93 14.46
N LYS A 251 7.60 -11.72 14.48
CA LYS A 251 7.82 -12.74 15.52
C LYS A 251 7.91 -12.11 16.92
N LEU A 252 8.60 -10.98 17.06
CA LEU A 252 8.69 -10.26 18.33
C LEU A 252 7.35 -9.65 18.74
N GLN A 253 6.59 -9.10 17.79
CA GLN A 253 5.26 -8.54 18.02
C GLN A 253 4.30 -9.59 18.59
N VAL A 254 4.29 -10.81 18.03
CA VAL A 254 3.45 -11.91 18.56
C VAL A 254 3.82 -12.26 20.00
N LYS A 255 5.12 -12.39 20.31
CA LYS A 255 5.59 -12.66 21.68
C LYS A 255 5.22 -11.54 22.66
N GLN A 256 5.36 -10.29 22.21
CA GLN A 256 4.97 -9.11 22.99
C GLN A 256 3.45 -9.12 23.28
N MET A 257 2.62 -9.39 22.28
CA MET A 257 1.16 -9.47 22.44
C MET A 257 0.78 -10.55 23.44
N GLY A 258 1.32 -11.76 23.34
CA GLY A 258 1.03 -12.82 24.32
C GLY A 258 1.40 -12.46 25.77
N ALA A 259 2.54 -11.77 25.97
CA ALA A 259 2.93 -11.29 27.31
C ALA A 259 2.01 -10.17 27.82
N LYS A 260 1.59 -9.26 26.93
CA LYS A 260 0.63 -8.19 27.22
C LYS A 260 -0.73 -8.77 27.61
N ASP A 261 -1.25 -9.74 26.86
CA ASP A 261 -2.55 -10.38 27.11
C ASP A 261 -2.55 -11.12 28.46
N SER A 262 -1.46 -11.83 28.77
CA SER A 262 -1.29 -12.48 30.08
C SER A 262 -1.34 -11.47 31.24
N ARG A 263 -0.69 -10.31 31.10
CA ARG A 263 -0.73 -9.24 32.10
C ARG A 263 -2.13 -8.65 32.24
N LEU A 264 -2.81 -8.39 31.13
CA LEU A 264 -4.17 -7.84 31.13
C LEU A 264 -5.18 -8.80 31.77
N ARG A 265 -5.05 -10.10 31.50
CA ARG A 265 -5.86 -11.13 32.14
C ARG A 265 -5.69 -11.13 33.66
N MET A 266 -4.45 -11.15 34.16
CA MET A 266 -4.17 -11.09 35.60
C MET A 266 -4.71 -9.80 36.24
N MET A 267 -4.58 -8.66 35.56
CA MET A 267 -5.16 -7.40 36.04
C MET A 267 -6.69 -7.48 36.15
N ASN A 268 -7.38 -8.09 35.18
CA ASN A 268 -8.83 -8.28 35.24
C ASN A 268 -9.24 -9.18 36.41
N GLU A 269 -8.50 -10.28 36.67
CA GLU A 269 -8.75 -11.17 37.81
C GLU A 269 -8.60 -10.42 39.16
N ILE A 270 -7.56 -9.58 39.29
CA ILE A 270 -7.34 -8.73 40.47
C ILE A 270 -8.49 -7.73 40.67
N LEU A 271 -8.95 -7.07 39.60
CA LEU A 271 -10.01 -6.06 39.68
C LEU A 271 -11.36 -6.68 40.06
N ASN A 272 -11.70 -7.83 39.48
CA ASN A 272 -12.91 -8.55 39.83
C ASN A 272 -12.88 -9.09 41.28
N GLY A 273 -11.71 -9.47 41.79
CA GLY A 273 -11.51 -10.00 43.14
C GLY A 273 -11.06 -8.98 44.20
N ILE A 274 -11.07 -7.68 43.91
CA ILE A 274 -10.31 -6.68 44.69
C ILE A 274 -10.68 -6.64 46.19
N LYS A 275 -11.97 -6.84 46.50
CA LYS A 275 -12.45 -6.84 47.89
C LYS A 275 -11.83 -7.98 48.70
N VAL A 276 -11.77 -9.18 48.13
CA VAL A 276 -11.19 -10.36 48.77
C VAL A 276 -9.68 -10.15 48.98
N LEU A 277 -8.98 -9.69 47.95
CA LEU A 277 -7.54 -9.44 48.04
C LEU A 277 -7.19 -8.44 49.16
N LYS A 278 -8.00 -7.38 49.33
CA LYS A 278 -7.83 -6.39 50.39
C LYS A 278 -8.15 -6.94 51.79
N LEU A 279 -9.20 -7.74 51.92
CA LEU A 279 -9.57 -8.37 53.20
C LEU A 279 -8.50 -9.33 53.72
N TYR A 280 -7.77 -10.00 52.83
CA TYR A 280 -6.67 -10.92 53.17
C TYR A 280 -5.26 -10.28 53.08
N ALA A 281 -5.16 -8.97 52.83
CA ALA A 281 -3.89 -8.26 52.65
C ALA A 281 -2.95 -8.88 51.58
N TRP A 282 -3.52 -9.45 50.51
CA TRP A 282 -2.79 -10.14 49.44
C TRP A 282 -2.27 -9.20 48.34
N GLU A 283 -2.47 -7.89 48.45
CA GLU A 283 -2.11 -6.94 47.38
C GLU A 283 -0.62 -7.00 47.00
N THR A 284 0.28 -7.13 47.97
CA THR A 284 1.72 -7.17 47.70
C THR A 284 2.16 -8.43 46.97
N SER A 285 1.45 -9.55 47.16
CA SER A 285 1.72 -10.82 46.48
C SER A 285 1.28 -10.75 45.01
N PHE A 286 0.05 -10.30 44.77
CA PHE A 286 -0.48 -10.10 43.41
C PHE A 286 0.28 -9.02 42.63
N MET A 287 0.71 -7.95 43.29
CA MET A 287 1.56 -6.92 42.70
C MET A 287 2.91 -7.49 42.24
N ARG A 288 3.52 -8.40 43.02
CA ARG A 288 4.74 -9.11 42.59
C ARG A 288 4.47 -10.02 41.39
N MET A 289 3.33 -10.69 41.34
CA MET A 289 2.93 -11.54 40.20
C MET A 289 2.78 -10.71 38.92
N VAL A 290 2.06 -9.58 38.97
CA VAL A 290 1.93 -8.64 37.84
C VAL A 290 3.29 -8.07 37.44
N SER A 291 4.15 -7.73 38.41
CA SER A 291 5.50 -7.22 38.13
C SER A 291 6.38 -8.24 37.39
N LYS A 292 6.26 -9.54 37.69
CA LYS A 292 6.95 -10.59 36.93
C LYS A 292 6.48 -10.64 35.48
N LEU A 293 5.16 -10.57 35.25
CA LEU A 293 4.60 -10.49 33.89
C LEU A 293 5.06 -9.23 33.15
N ARG A 294 5.10 -8.09 33.84
CA ARG A 294 5.59 -6.81 33.28
C ARG A 294 7.07 -6.89 32.88
N LYS A 295 7.93 -7.52 33.69
CA LYS A 295 9.35 -7.74 33.32
C LYS A 295 9.48 -8.56 32.04
N LYS A 296 8.67 -9.61 31.87
CA LYS A 296 8.63 -10.42 30.63
C LYS A 296 8.15 -9.61 29.43
N GLU A 297 7.09 -8.81 29.60
CA GLU A 297 6.59 -7.89 28.58
C GLU A 297 7.66 -6.87 28.16
N LEU A 298 8.32 -6.23 29.13
CA LEU A 298 9.39 -5.26 28.90
C LEU A 298 10.60 -5.87 28.19
N HIS A 299 10.95 -7.13 28.47
CA HIS A 299 12.02 -7.82 27.75
C HIS A 299 11.72 -7.93 26.25
N HIS A 300 10.49 -8.33 25.88
CA HIS A 300 10.09 -8.38 24.47
C HIS A 300 10.01 -7.00 23.83
N LEU A 301 9.49 -6.01 24.56
CA LEU A 301 9.38 -4.63 24.10
C LEU A 301 10.76 -4.00 23.86
N ARG A 302 11.74 -4.28 24.74
CA ARG A 302 13.13 -3.85 24.58
C ARG A 302 13.76 -4.44 23.33
N ASN A 303 13.62 -5.75 23.11
CA ASN A 303 14.15 -6.40 21.92
C ASN A 303 13.52 -5.85 20.63
N SER A 304 12.21 -5.54 20.66
CA SER A 304 11.55 -4.91 19.51
C SER A 304 12.04 -3.49 19.28
N SER A 305 12.34 -2.76 20.35
CA SER A 305 12.88 -1.40 20.27
C SER A 305 14.29 -1.40 19.68
N TYR A 306 15.15 -2.35 20.07
CA TYR A 306 16.48 -2.52 19.46
C TYR A 306 16.37 -2.82 17.96
N LEU A 307 15.48 -3.72 17.56
CA LEU A 307 15.26 -4.04 16.15
C LEU A 307 14.79 -2.81 15.37
N ASN A 308 13.81 -2.05 15.90
CA ASN A 308 13.33 -0.83 15.27
C ASN A 308 14.43 0.24 15.16
N ALA A 309 15.27 0.39 16.19
CA ALA A 309 16.39 1.32 16.18
C ALA A 309 17.44 0.94 15.11
N SER A 310 17.82 -0.35 15.04
CA SER A 310 18.74 -0.85 14.01
C SER A 310 18.16 -0.65 12.61
N PHE A 311 16.87 -0.93 12.41
CA PHE A 311 16.21 -0.74 11.12
C PHE A 311 16.16 0.74 10.71
N ALA A 312 15.79 1.62 11.63
CA ALA A 312 15.77 3.07 11.40
C ALA A 312 17.17 3.61 11.07
N PHE A 313 18.21 3.11 11.75
CA PHE A 313 19.60 3.44 11.45
C PHE A 313 19.99 3.02 10.02
N THR A 314 19.76 1.75 9.64
CA THR A 314 20.04 1.26 8.28
C THR A 314 19.32 2.09 7.22
N PHE A 315 18.05 2.43 7.44
CA PHE A 315 17.28 3.22 6.48
C PHE A 315 17.73 4.68 6.41
N THR A 316 18.23 5.25 7.51
CA THR A 316 18.81 6.60 7.53
C THR A 316 20.16 6.65 6.81
N CYS A 317 20.99 5.62 6.98
CA CYS A 317 22.30 5.50 6.32
C CYS A 317 22.22 5.03 4.86
N ALA A 318 21.09 4.47 4.42
CA ALA A 318 20.94 3.93 3.07
C ALA A 318 21.34 4.90 1.93
N PRO A 319 20.89 6.18 1.90
CA PRO A 319 21.29 7.12 0.84
C PRO A 319 22.80 7.39 0.83
N PHE A 320 23.42 7.41 2.00
CA PHE A 320 24.87 7.57 2.14
C PHE A 320 25.61 6.35 1.58
N MET A 321 25.19 5.13 1.92
CA MET A 321 25.78 3.90 1.39
C MET A 321 25.67 3.82 -0.14
N VAL A 322 24.52 4.19 -0.71
CA VAL A 322 24.28 4.23 -2.16
C VAL A 322 25.23 5.22 -2.85
N SER A 323 25.32 6.43 -2.31
CA SER A 323 26.17 7.48 -2.88
C SER A 323 27.65 7.10 -2.77
N LEU A 324 28.08 6.59 -1.61
CA LEU A 324 29.45 6.12 -1.37
C LEU A 324 29.84 5.00 -2.34
N ALA A 325 29.00 3.97 -2.49
CA ALA A 325 29.27 2.86 -3.39
C ALA A 325 29.40 3.33 -4.85
N THR A 326 28.48 4.20 -5.30
CA THR A 326 28.49 4.73 -6.67
C THR A 326 29.72 5.59 -6.93
N PHE A 327 30.02 6.54 -6.04
CA PHE A 327 31.15 7.46 -6.22
C PHE A 327 32.50 6.76 -6.08
N ALA A 328 32.61 5.79 -5.17
CA ALA A 328 33.83 4.99 -5.04
C ALA A 328 34.12 4.22 -6.33
N ILE A 329 33.13 3.53 -6.90
CA ILE A 329 33.32 2.82 -8.18
C ILE A 329 33.62 3.81 -9.32
N TYR A 330 32.94 4.96 -9.37
CA TYR A 330 33.17 5.98 -10.40
C TYR A 330 34.61 6.50 -10.43
N VAL A 331 35.17 6.83 -9.27
CA VAL A 331 36.56 7.28 -9.14
C VAL A 331 37.54 6.14 -9.42
N LEU A 332 37.26 4.92 -8.96
CA LEU A 332 38.12 3.75 -9.23
C LEU A 332 38.15 3.37 -10.71
N THR A 333 37.10 3.65 -11.48
CA THR A 333 37.09 3.48 -12.94
C THR A 333 37.86 4.57 -13.70
N GLY A 334 38.50 5.51 -12.99
CA GLY A 334 39.34 6.56 -13.57
C GLY A 334 38.58 7.81 -14.00
N ASN A 335 37.31 7.95 -13.63
CA ASN A 335 36.52 9.13 -13.97
C ASN A 335 36.65 10.24 -12.90
N GLU A 336 36.62 11.49 -13.34
CA GLU A 336 36.62 12.64 -12.44
C GLU A 336 35.23 12.97 -11.91
N LEU A 337 35.10 12.97 -10.59
CA LEU A 337 33.86 13.32 -9.89
C LEU A 337 33.73 14.85 -9.74
N THR A 338 32.95 15.47 -10.63
CA THR A 338 32.62 16.90 -10.52
C THR A 338 31.46 17.14 -9.56
N ALA A 339 31.36 18.36 -9.00
CA ALA A 339 30.28 18.73 -8.08
C ALA A 339 28.91 18.58 -8.77
N SER A 340 28.81 19.03 -10.03
CA SER A 340 27.60 18.88 -10.84
C SER A 340 27.13 17.43 -10.93
N LYS A 341 28.03 16.48 -11.25
CA LYS A 341 27.69 15.05 -11.32
C LYS A 341 27.26 14.49 -9.96
N ALA A 342 27.98 14.84 -8.90
CA ALA A 342 27.69 14.33 -7.56
C ALA A 342 26.31 14.79 -7.04
N PHE A 343 26.00 16.08 -7.12
CA PHE A 343 24.73 16.62 -6.63
C PHE A 343 23.52 16.16 -7.45
N VAL A 344 23.67 16.04 -8.77
CA VAL A 344 22.63 15.51 -9.66
C VAL A 344 22.35 14.04 -9.35
N ALA A 345 23.40 13.22 -9.18
CA ALA A 345 23.25 11.81 -8.84
C ALA A 345 22.57 11.61 -7.47
N ILE A 346 22.96 12.37 -6.44
CA ILE A 346 22.31 12.34 -5.11
C ILE A 346 20.82 12.66 -5.25
N SER A 347 20.48 13.69 -6.03
CA SER A 347 19.08 14.11 -6.24
C SER A 347 18.28 13.01 -6.94
N LEU A 348 18.84 12.38 -7.98
CA LEU A 348 18.20 11.29 -8.70
C LEU A 348 18.04 10.02 -7.84
N PHE A 349 19.03 9.67 -7.02
CA PHE A 349 18.91 8.57 -6.07
C PHE A 349 17.81 8.80 -5.04
N ASN A 350 17.65 10.04 -4.55
CA ASN A 350 16.57 10.39 -3.64
C ASN A 350 15.18 10.23 -4.29
N ILE A 351 15.04 10.58 -5.57
CA ILE A 351 13.81 10.35 -6.34
C ILE A 351 13.53 8.84 -6.49
N LEU A 352 14.55 8.04 -6.81
CA LEU A 352 14.43 6.59 -7.03
C LEU A 352 14.04 5.79 -5.77
N ARG A 353 14.33 6.32 -4.59
CA ARG A 353 14.09 5.65 -3.30
C ARG A 353 12.60 5.35 -3.06
N PHE A 354 11.72 6.32 -3.30
CA PHE A 354 10.29 6.17 -3.04
C PHE A 354 9.65 5.02 -3.84
N PRO A 355 9.77 4.97 -5.19
CA PRO A 355 9.16 3.90 -5.97
C PRO A 355 9.73 2.52 -5.63
N LEU A 356 11.04 2.40 -5.35
CA LEU A 356 11.65 1.11 -4.98
C LEU A 356 11.10 0.54 -3.66
N VAL A 357 10.79 1.41 -2.70
CA VAL A 357 10.24 0.97 -1.41
C VAL A 357 8.73 0.74 -1.49
N MET A 358 8.00 1.61 -2.20
CA MET A 358 6.53 1.56 -2.22
C MET A 358 5.95 0.55 -3.20
N LEU A 359 6.57 0.36 -4.37
CA LEU A 359 6.02 -0.51 -5.42
C LEU A 359 5.81 -1.96 -4.93
N PRO A 360 6.75 -2.62 -4.23
CA PRO A 360 6.51 -3.96 -3.68
C PRO A 360 5.35 -4.00 -2.68
N ASN A 361 5.22 -2.98 -1.82
CA ASN A 361 4.14 -2.90 -0.84
C ASN A 361 2.77 -2.81 -1.54
N VAL A 362 2.66 -1.99 -2.59
CA VAL A 362 1.42 -1.83 -3.35
C VAL A 362 1.05 -3.13 -4.08
N ILE A 363 2.03 -3.84 -4.65
CA ILE A 363 1.79 -5.17 -5.26
C ILE A 363 1.22 -6.14 -4.23
N ILE A 364 1.82 -6.22 -3.03
CA ILE A 364 1.34 -7.09 -1.96
C ILE A 364 -0.08 -6.71 -1.55
N SER A 365 -0.37 -5.41 -1.37
CA SER A 365 -1.71 -4.93 -1.05
C SER A 365 -2.72 -5.27 -2.15
N LEU A 366 -2.33 -5.20 -3.42
CA LEU A 366 -3.18 -5.59 -4.55
C LEU A 366 -3.48 -7.08 -4.56
N ILE A 367 -2.48 -7.93 -4.30
CA ILE A 367 -2.67 -9.38 -4.19
C ILE A 367 -3.64 -9.69 -3.03
N GLN A 368 -3.46 -9.05 -1.88
CA GLN A 368 -4.35 -9.21 -0.74
C GLN A 368 -5.79 -8.76 -1.06
N ALA A 369 -5.94 -7.62 -1.73
CA ALA A 369 -7.26 -7.14 -2.14
C ALA A 369 -7.95 -8.09 -3.13
N LYS A 370 -7.20 -8.71 -4.05
CA LYS A 370 -7.72 -9.68 -5.02
C LYS A 370 -8.18 -10.99 -4.38
N VAL A 371 -7.57 -11.40 -3.26
CA VAL A 371 -7.98 -12.61 -2.51
C VAL A 371 -9.22 -12.34 -1.65
N SER A 372 -9.44 -11.08 -1.25
CA SER A 372 -10.60 -10.64 -0.47
C SER A 372 -11.85 -10.30 -1.31
N SER A 373 -11.71 -10.18 -2.63
CA SER A 373 -12.78 -9.88 -3.60
C SER A 373 -13.16 -11.09 -4.43
#